data_AF-A0AAN8F0A7-F1
#
_entry.id   AF-A0AAN8F0A7-F1
#
_cell.length_a   1.000
_cell.length_b   1.000
_cell.length_c   1.000
_cell.angle_alpha   90.00
_cell.angle_beta   90.00
_cell.angle_gamma   90.00
#
_symmetry.space_group_name_H-M   'P 1'
#
loop_
_entity.id
_entity.type
_entity.pdbx_description
1 polymer ?
#
loop_
_entity_poly.entity_id
_entity_poly.type
_entity_poly.pdbx_seq_one_letter_code
_entity_poly.pdbx_strand_id
1 'polypeptide(L)'
;MHRHTMAFHARDYDYNIVKWRIFSLILTFLGFAAALGASIVANFQEGPQLVTHDVGAFLFFIGIVLYFYGQIIIAYGFRPRMVSVHLTNFRLILNIITTALLVFHLTCLFAKPFVKSVNGTKPSEVTPPSGIVRPKKGDALYNNWLASTISEWVLALLIELHILTYAHDLSKKLTSSPRGSHCSSIIDGHMKQMSFEAPVDQAYTEQSTVSTPSRRRLYRVDQVYATNGYMPPRALPRTMIAPTSNNNQYQYF
;
A
#
# COMPACT_ATOMS: atom_id res chain seq x y z
N MET A 1 26.17 7.37 -5.94
CA MET A 1 25.23 7.83 -4.89
C MET A 1 24.17 6.78 -4.54
N HIS A 2 23.35 6.29 -5.49
CA HIS A 2 22.24 5.36 -5.23
C HIS A 2 22.59 4.07 -4.45
N ARG A 3 23.71 3.40 -4.79
CA ARG A 3 24.15 2.18 -4.08
C ARG A 3 24.52 2.41 -2.60
N HIS A 4 25.12 3.55 -2.28
CA HIS A 4 25.48 3.87 -0.90
C HIS A 4 24.26 4.20 -0.05
N THR A 5 23.25 4.87 -0.64
CA THR A 5 21.96 5.11 0.02
C THR A 5 21.20 3.81 0.28
N MET A 6 21.19 2.87 -0.67
CA MET A 6 20.58 1.56 -0.49
C MET A 6 21.29 0.72 0.59
N ALA A 7 22.63 0.74 0.61
CA ALA A 7 23.42 0.03 1.62
C ALA A 7 23.25 0.62 3.04
N PHE A 8 23.14 1.95 3.17
CA PHE A 8 22.84 2.61 4.44
C PHE A 8 21.46 2.21 4.97
N HIS A 9 20.43 2.27 4.12
CA HIS A 9 19.08 1.84 4.50
C HIS A 9 19.00 0.34 4.80
N ALA A 10 19.73 -0.51 4.08
CA ALA A 10 19.77 -1.94 4.36
C ALA A 10 20.35 -2.23 5.76
N ARG A 11 21.41 -1.52 6.16
CA ARG A 11 22.02 -1.68 7.49
C ARG A 11 21.11 -1.20 8.63
N ASP A 12 20.45 -0.05 8.47
CA ASP A 12 19.48 0.46 9.46
C ASP A 12 18.22 -0.41 9.53
N TYR A 13 17.86 -1.01 8.40
CA TYR A 13 16.76 -1.96 8.30
C TYR A 13 17.05 -3.24 9.08
N ASP A 14 18.24 -3.83 8.92
CA ASP A 14 18.63 -5.06 9.63
C ASP A 14 18.63 -4.88 11.15
N TYR A 15 19.02 -3.70 11.66
CA TYR A 15 18.97 -3.41 13.09
C TYR A 15 17.55 -3.31 13.66
N ASN A 16 16.59 -2.82 12.87
CA ASN A 16 15.21 -2.59 13.31
C ASN A 16 14.22 -3.63 12.79
N ILE A 17 14.65 -4.61 12.00
CA ILE A 17 13.76 -5.55 11.30
C ILE A 17 12.89 -6.35 12.27
N VAL A 18 13.44 -6.75 13.42
CA VAL A 18 12.70 -7.49 14.45
C VAL A 18 11.58 -6.62 15.01
N LYS A 19 11.84 -5.34 15.30
CA LYS A 19 10.83 -4.39 15.81
C LYS A 19 9.70 -4.19 14.80
N TRP A 20 10.06 -3.95 13.53
CA TRP A 20 9.08 -3.78 12.46
C TRP A 20 8.26 -5.05 12.19
N ARG A 21 8.88 -6.24 12.30
CA ARG A 21 8.18 -7.53 12.20
C ARG A 21 7.16 -7.70 13.33
N ILE A 22 7.57 -7.46 14.58
CA ILE A 22 6.66 -7.54 15.74
C ILE A 22 5.52 -6.53 15.57
N PHE A 23 5.82 -5.29 15.20
CA PHE A 23 4.80 -4.28 14.95
C PHE A 23 3.81 -4.71 13.86
N SER A 24 4.32 -5.22 12.73
CA SER A 24 3.48 -5.74 11.65
C SER A 24 2.61 -6.93 12.10
N LEU A 25 3.15 -7.84 12.93
CA LEU A 25 2.38 -8.96 13.46
C LEU A 25 1.25 -8.49 14.38
N ILE A 26 1.52 -7.52 15.25
CA ILE A 26 0.49 -6.90 16.11
C ILE A 26 -0.62 -6.30 15.24
N LEU A 27 -0.26 -5.55 14.19
CA LEU A 27 -1.25 -4.99 13.26
C LEU A 27 -2.03 -6.07 12.51
N THR A 28 -1.41 -7.19 12.16
CA THR A 28 -2.12 -8.32 11.54
C THR A 28 -3.20 -8.87 12.48
N PHE A 29 -2.87 -9.13 13.75
CA PHE A 29 -3.87 -9.56 14.73
C PHE A 29 -4.97 -8.53 14.96
N LEU A 30 -4.60 -7.24 15.00
CA LEU A 30 -5.57 -6.15 15.11
C LEU A 30 -6.51 -6.09 13.90
N GLY A 31 -5.99 -6.28 12.69
CA GLY A 31 -6.77 -6.38 11.46
C GLY A 31 -7.72 -7.58 11.46
N PHE A 32 -7.27 -8.75 11.94
CA PHE A 32 -8.13 -9.92 12.11
C PHE A 32 -9.23 -9.69 13.14
N ALA A 33 -8.90 -9.05 14.27
CA ALA A 33 -9.88 -8.70 15.29
C ALA A 33 -10.95 -7.73 14.73
N ALA A 34 -10.52 -6.71 13.98
CA ALA A 34 -11.45 -5.79 13.32
C ALA A 34 -12.35 -6.51 12.29
N ALA A 35 -11.79 -7.41 11.49
CA ALA A 35 -12.56 -8.21 10.53
C ALA A 35 -13.56 -9.15 11.21
N LEU A 36 -13.20 -9.73 12.36
CA LEU A 36 -14.12 -10.49 13.20
C LEU A 36 -15.25 -9.59 13.71
N GLY A 37 -14.94 -8.37 14.18
CA GLY A 37 -15.94 -7.37 14.57
C GLY A 37 -16.92 -7.07 13.44
N ALA A 38 -16.42 -6.84 12.22
CA ALA A 38 -17.27 -6.60 11.05
C ALA A 38 -18.18 -7.80 10.75
N SER A 39 -17.66 -9.03 10.88
CA SER A 39 -18.46 -10.25 10.72
C SER A 39 -19.56 -10.34 11.79
N ILE A 40 -19.26 -9.99 13.04
CA ILE A 40 -20.26 -9.96 14.12
C ILE A 40 -21.38 -8.96 13.79
N VAL A 41 -21.03 -7.71 13.45
CA VAL A 41 -22.00 -6.66 13.07
C VAL A 41 -22.89 -7.11 11.91
N ALA A 42 -22.33 -7.80 10.91
CA ALA A 42 -23.07 -8.29 9.75
C ALA A 42 -24.04 -9.44 10.06
N ASN A 43 -23.74 -10.26 11.09
CA ASN A 43 -24.53 -11.46 11.43
C ASN A 43 -25.49 -11.26 12.60
N PHE A 44 -25.16 -10.37 13.54
CA PHE A 44 -25.98 -10.09 14.72
C PHE A 44 -26.60 -8.70 14.58
N GLN A 45 -27.93 -8.63 14.52
CA GLN A 45 -28.65 -7.37 14.34
C GLN A 45 -28.86 -6.65 15.69
N GLU A 46 -28.91 -5.32 15.65
CA GLU A 46 -29.12 -4.44 16.82
C GLU A 46 -30.39 -4.75 17.62
N GLY A 47 -31.43 -5.35 17.03
CA GLY A 47 -32.66 -5.63 17.77
C GLY A 47 -32.53 -6.80 18.74
N PRO A 48 -32.53 -8.04 18.24
CA PRO A 48 -32.55 -9.23 19.09
C PRO A 48 -31.21 -9.52 19.79
N GLN A 49 -30.08 -9.03 19.28
CA GLN A 49 -28.75 -9.26 19.86
C GLN A 49 -27.92 -7.98 19.96
N LEU A 50 -28.54 -6.91 20.49
CA LEU A 50 -27.91 -5.59 20.66
C LEU A 50 -26.51 -5.65 21.28
N VAL A 51 -26.37 -6.36 22.41
CA VAL A 51 -25.08 -6.44 23.13
C VAL A 51 -23.98 -7.05 22.26
N THR A 52 -24.30 -8.13 21.53
CA THR A 52 -23.35 -8.79 20.64
C THR A 52 -23.00 -7.90 19.46
N HIS A 53 -24.00 -7.22 18.88
CA HIS A 53 -23.82 -6.25 17.82
C HIS A 53 -22.89 -5.12 18.25
N ASP A 54 -23.15 -4.50 19.40
CA ASP A 54 -22.35 -3.39 19.93
C ASP A 54 -20.90 -3.80 20.19
N VAL A 55 -20.67 -4.99 20.77
CA VAL A 55 -19.32 -5.53 20.96
C VAL A 55 -18.60 -5.68 19.61
N GLY A 56 -19.30 -6.19 18.60
CA GLY A 56 -18.78 -6.28 17.23
C GLY A 56 -18.45 -4.91 16.65
N ALA A 57 -19.34 -3.93 16.83
CA ALA A 57 -19.18 -2.57 16.34
C ALA A 57 -17.98 -1.87 16.98
N PHE A 58 -17.82 -1.93 18.31
CA PHE A 58 -16.65 -1.38 18.99
C PHE A 58 -15.35 -2.04 18.51
N LEU A 59 -15.34 -3.37 18.41
CA LEU A 59 -14.17 -4.12 17.95
C LEU A 59 -13.79 -3.74 16.52
N PHE A 60 -14.77 -3.58 15.63
CA PHE A 60 -14.55 -3.18 14.25
C PHE A 60 -14.10 -1.72 14.14
N PHE A 61 -14.92 -0.76 14.58
CA PHE A 61 -14.69 0.67 14.35
C PHE A 61 -13.42 1.18 15.03
N ILE A 62 -13.14 0.79 16.28
CA ILE A 62 -11.92 1.20 16.97
C ILE A 62 -10.72 0.42 16.42
N GLY A 63 -10.87 -0.90 16.26
CA GLY A 63 -9.79 -1.77 15.79
C GLY A 63 -9.28 -1.39 14.40
N ILE A 64 -10.20 -1.10 13.47
CA ILE A 64 -9.84 -0.78 12.09
C ILE A 64 -9.14 0.60 11.97
N VAL A 65 -9.54 1.59 12.76
CA VAL A 65 -8.89 2.92 12.78
C VAL A 65 -7.46 2.83 13.32
N LEU A 66 -7.27 2.07 14.41
CA LEU A 66 -5.94 1.82 14.96
C LEU A 66 -5.06 1.05 13.96
N TYR A 67 -5.64 0.05 13.28
CA TYR A 67 -4.96 -0.67 12.21
C TYR A 67 -4.51 0.27 11.08
N PHE A 68 -5.38 1.17 10.61
CA PHE A 68 -5.03 2.14 9.58
C PHE A 68 -3.91 3.09 9.99
N TYR A 69 -3.90 3.59 11.23
CA TYR A 69 -2.77 4.39 11.74
C TYR A 69 -1.47 3.58 11.70
N GLY A 70 -1.51 2.32 12.14
CA GLY A 70 -0.34 1.43 12.06
C GLY A 70 0.16 1.23 10.64
N GLN A 71 -0.75 0.99 9.68
CA GLN A 71 -0.41 0.83 8.27
C GLN A 71 0.22 2.10 7.68
N ILE A 72 -0.27 3.28 8.07
CA ILE A 72 0.29 4.57 7.66
C ILE A 72 1.69 4.77 8.25
N ILE A 73 1.92 4.40 9.53
CA ILE A 73 3.24 4.45 10.18
C ILE A 73 4.23 3.56 9.43
N ILE A 74 3.85 2.33 9.09
CA ILE A 74 4.68 1.43 8.27
C ILE A 74 4.98 2.08 6.91
N ALA A 75 3.97 2.65 6.25
CA ALA A 75 4.12 3.23 4.91
C ALA A 75 5.07 4.44 4.88
N TYR A 76 5.16 5.24 5.95
CA TYR A 76 6.13 6.33 6.06
C TYR A 76 7.50 5.86 6.58
N GLY A 77 7.52 4.88 7.49
CA GLY A 77 8.74 4.40 8.15
C GLY A 77 9.63 3.52 7.27
N PHE A 78 9.05 2.75 6.34
CA PHE A 78 9.84 1.88 5.46
C PHE A 78 10.54 2.64 4.33
N ARG A 79 11.84 2.38 4.19
CA ARG A 79 12.69 2.87 3.10
C ARG A 79 13.42 1.68 2.43
N PRO A 80 13.47 1.60 1.08
CA PRO A 80 12.76 2.46 0.12
C PRO A 80 11.24 2.32 0.27
N ARG A 81 10.51 3.40 -0.05
CA ARG A 81 9.05 3.45 0.18
C ARG A 81 8.35 2.39 -0.65
N MET A 82 7.49 1.60 -0.02
CA MET A 82 6.69 0.58 -0.70
C MET A 82 5.49 1.17 -1.44
N VAL A 83 5.02 2.35 -1.03
CA VAL A 83 3.82 3.00 -1.56
C VAL A 83 4.14 4.46 -1.92
N SER A 84 3.45 4.99 -2.92
CA SER A 84 3.55 6.40 -3.29
C SER A 84 3.16 7.31 -2.13
N VAL A 85 3.93 8.38 -1.91
CA VAL A 85 3.71 9.37 -0.84
C VAL A 85 2.33 10.01 -0.96
N HIS A 86 1.87 10.29 -2.18
CA HIS A 86 0.57 10.91 -2.41
C HIS A 86 -0.57 10.01 -1.91
N LEU A 87 -0.46 8.71 -2.15
CA LEU A 87 -1.44 7.73 -1.67
C LEU A 87 -1.38 7.59 -0.14
N THR A 88 -0.18 7.59 0.44
CA THR A 88 -0.02 7.56 1.91
C THR A 88 -0.59 8.81 2.56
N ASN A 89 -0.35 10.00 2.01
CA ASN A 89 -0.93 11.26 2.50
C ASN A 89 -2.46 11.26 2.38
N PHE A 90 -3.00 10.76 1.26
CA PHE A 90 -4.44 10.63 1.08
C PHE A 90 -5.06 9.71 2.14
N ARG A 91 -4.45 8.54 2.40
CA ARG A 91 -4.85 7.64 3.49
C ARG A 91 -4.80 8.35 4.84
N LEU A 92 -3.75 9.12 5.13
CA LEU A 92 -3.67 9.87 6.39
C LEU A 92 -4.83 10.85 6.57
N ILE A 93 -5.16 11.65 5.53
CA ILE A 93 -6.28 12.58 5.57
C ILE A 93 -7.59 11.83 5.80
N LEU A 94 -7.84 10.75 5.03
CA LEU A 94 -9.01 9.90 5.22
C LEU A 94 -9.10 9.36 6.65
N ASN A 95 -7.98 8.91 7.22
CA ASN A 95 -7.96 8.31 8.56
C ASN A 95 -8.23 9.35 9.66
N ILE A 96 -7.77 10.59 9.48
CA ILE A 96 -8.09 11.70 10.39
C ILE A 96 -9.58 12.03 10.34
N ILE A 97 -10.18 12.12 9.14
CA ILE A 97 -11.62 12.37 8.98
C ILE A 97 -12.43 11.22 9.60
N THR A 98 -12.02 9.98 9.35
CA THR A 98 -12.64 8.78 9.94
C THR A 98 -12.58 8.82 11.46
N THR A 99 -11.44 9.20 12.04
CA THR A 99 -11.27 9.32 13.49
C THR A 99 -12.16 10.41 14.08
N ALA A 100 -12.25 11.58 13.42
CA ALA A 100 -13.11 12.67 13.87
C ALA A 100 -14.59 12.25 13.86
N LEU A 101 -15.03 11.55 12.81
CA LEU A 101 -16.40 11.03 12.72
C LEU A 101 -16.66 9.92 13.73
N LEU A 102 -15.69 9.05 14.01
CA LEU A 102 -15.80 8.04 15.08
C LEU A 102 -16.00 8.72 16.44
N VAL A 103 -15.19 9.72 16.78
CA VAL A 103 -15.35 10.48 18.03
C VAL A 103 -16.72 11.16 18.10
N PHE A 104 -17.17 11.77 17.00
CA PHE A 104 -18.50 12.37 16.92
C PHE A 104 -19.61 11.34 17.13
N HIS A 105 -19.53 10.18 16.49
CA HIS A 105 -20.49 9.08 16.63
C HIS A 105 -20.53 8.58 18.09
N LEU A 106 -19.37 8.31 18.71
CA LEU A 106 -19.29 7.90 20.12
C LEU A 106 -19.87 8.97 21.06
N THR A 107 -19.66 10.25 20.73
CA THR A 107 -20.25 11.36 21.49
C THR A 107 -21.78 11.35 21.37
N CYS A 108 -22.33 11.10 20.18
CA CYS A 108 -23.76 10.95 19.97
C CYS A 108 -24.32 9.75 20.74
N LEU A 109 -23.59 8.63 20.76
CA LEU A 109 -23.98 7.40 21.43
C LEU A 109 -24.05 7.57 22.96
N PHE A 110 -22.98 8.11 23.57
CA PHE A 110 -22.85 8.18 25.04
C PHE A 110 -23.26 9.51 25.66
N ALA A 111 -22.80 10.62 25.09
CA ALA A 111 -23.04 11.94 25.66
C ALA A 111 -24.40 12.51 25.24
N LYS A 112 -24.99 12.01 24.15
CA LYS A 112 -26.31 12.42 23.64
C LYS A 112 -26.47 13.95 23.59
N PRO A 113 -25.55 14.70 22.96
CA PRO A 113 -25.45 16.16 23.07
C PRO A 113 -26.67 16.91 22.53
N PHE A 114 -27.43 16.30 21.62
CA PHE A 114 -28.61 16.93 21.02
C PHE A 114 -29.91 16.70 21.81
N VAL A 115 -29.84 16.03 22.96
CA VAL A 115 -30.99 15.78 23.82
C VAL A 115 -31.12 16.91 24.83
N LYS A 116 -32.25 17.63 24.79
CA LYS A 116 -32.53 18.70 25.76
C LYS A 116 -32.79 18.11 27.14
N SER A 117 -32.13 18.65 28.15
CA SER A 117 -32.37 18.30 29.56
C SER A 117 -33.66 18.97 30.03
N VAL A 118 -34.52 18.22 30.71
CA VAL A 118 -35.72 18.74 31.39
C VAL A 118 -35.46 18.58 32.88
N ASN A 119 -35.44 19.69 33.62
CA ASN A 119 -35.17 19.73 35.07
C ASN A 119 -33.80 19.12 35.48
N GLY A 120 -32.77 19.27 34.65
CA GLY A 120 -31.43 18.75 34.94
C GLY A 120 -31.26 17.25 34.63
N THR A 121 -32.34 16.54 34.32
CA THR A 121 -32.32 15.13 33.94
C THR A 121 -32.59 14.95 32.44
N LYS A 122 -31.83 14.06 31.80
CA LYS A 122 -32.12 13.64 30.41
C LYS A 122 -33.36 12.73 30.43
N PRO A 123 -34.29 12.88 29.47
CA PRO A 123 -35.47 12.02 29.37
C PRO A 123 -35.07 10.54 29.31
N SER A 124 -35.81 9.70 30.04
CA SER A 124 -35.54 8.27 30.11
C SER A 124 -35.84 7.60 28.77
N GLU A 125 -34.90 6.78 28.32
CA GLU A 125 -35.08 5.96 27.12
C GLU A 125 -35.92 4.74 27.48
N VAL A 126 -37.10 4.61 26.88
CA VAL A 126 -37.96 3.45 27.09
C VAL A 126 -37.67 2.46 25.96
N THR A 127 -36.88 1.44 26.25
CA THR A 127 -36.57 0.38 25.29
C THR A 127 -37.78 -0.56 25.16
N PRO A 128 -38.41 -0.66 23.99
CA PRO A 128 -39.50 -1.61 23.79
C PRO A 128 -38.98 -3.06 23.89
N PRO A 129 -39.86 -4.05 24.14
CA PRO A 129 -39.47 -5.46 24.22
C PRO A 129 -38.78 -6.01 22.97
N SER A 130 -38.95 -5.33 21.83
CA SER A 130 -38.27 -5.62 20.56
C SER A 130 -36.80 -5.22 20.54
N GLY A 131 -36.28 -4.52 21.56
CA GLY A 131 -34.91 -4.03 21.64
C GLY A 131 -34.60 -2.81 20.77
N ILE A 132 -35.42 -2.54 19.75
CA ILE A 132 -35.20 -1.46 18.79
C ILE A 132 -35.98 -0.21 19.18
N VAL A 133 -35.28 0.83 19.62
CA VAL A 133 -35.86 2.17 19.82
C VAL A 133 -35.89 2.91 18.47
N ARG A 134 -37.07 3.31 18.01
CA ARG A 134 -37.24 4.14 16.81
C ARG A 134 -37.97 5.44 17.18
N PRO A 135 -37.22 6.49 17.55
CA PRO A 135 -37.81 7.78 17.89
C PRO A 135 -38.59 8.34 16.69
N LYS A 136 -39.78 8.90 16.94
CA LYS A 136 -40.56 9.62 15.93
C LYS A 136 -40.11 11.08 15.85
N LYS A 137 -40.38 11.71 14.71
CA LYS A 137 -40.13 13.14 14.52
C LYS A 137 -40.95 13.93 15.56
N GLY A 138 -40.27 14.58 16.50
CA GLY A 138 -40.87 15.28 17.64
C GLY A 138 -40.38 14.78 19.00
N ASP A 139 -39.83 13.56 19.08
CA ASP A 139 -39.25 13.03 20.30
C ASP A 139 -37.96 13.75 20.67
N ALA A 140 -37.71 13.95 21.97
CA ALA A 140 -36.51 14.62 22.47
C ALA A 140 -35.20 13.93 22.05
N LEU A 141 -35.27 12.62 21.79
CA LEU A 141 -34.13 11.79 21.37
C LEU A 141 -33.92 11.78 19.85
N TYR A 142 -34.89 12.24 19.06
CA TYR A 142 -34.92 12.09 17.60
C TYR A 142 -33.68 12.67 16.91
N ASN A 143 -33.31 13.91 17.24
CA ASN A 143 -32.17 14.59 16.61
C ASN A 143 -30.85 13.88 16.92
N ASN A 144 -30.70 13.39 18.15
CA ASN A 144 -29.49 12.68 18.56
C ASN A 144 -29.39 11.31 17.89
N TRP A 145 -30.50 10.57 17.87
CA TRP A 145 -30.60 9.30 17.15
C TRP A 145 -30.26 9.50 15.66
N LEU A 146 -30.87 10.48 15.01
CA LEU A 146 -30.62 10.79 13.60
C LEU A 146 -29.15 11.14 13.34
N ALA A 147 -28.53 11.97 14.19
CA ALA A 147 -27.11 12.31 14.09
C ALA A 147 -26.20 11.08 14.29
N SER A 148 -26.52 10.24 15.27
CA SER A 148 -25.79 8.99 15.53
C SER A 148 -25.85 8.05 14.33
N THR A 149 -27.05 7.80 13.80
CA THR A 149 -27.25 6.92 12.65
C THR A 149 -26.57 7.48 11.40
N ILE A 150 -26.74 8.76 11.07
CA ILE A 150 -26.08 9.35 9.88
C ILE A 150 -24.56 9.25 10.02
N SER A 151 -24.00 9.58 11.19
CA SER A 151 -22.56 9.51 11.39
C SER A 151 -22.01 8.09 11.30
N GLU A 152 -22.76 7.10 11.77
CA GLU A 152 -22.40 5.69 11.66
C GLU A 152 -22.29 5.22 10.20
N TRP A 153 -23.30 5.49 9.37
CA TRP A 153 -23.28 5.08 7.96
C TRP A 153 -22.21 5.81 7.17
N VAL A 154 -22.01 7.11 7.42
CA VAL A 154 -20.93 7.88 6.79
C VAL A 154 -19.57 7.31 7.23
N LEU A 155 -19.41 6.96 8.49
CA LEU A 155 -18.21 6.33 9.03
C LEU A 155 -17.93 4.97 8.36
N ALA A 156 -18.94 4.12 8.23
CA ALA A 156 -18.83 2.82 7.56
C ALA A 156 -18.38 2.97 6.11
N LEU A 157 -19.01 3.87 5.34
CA LEU A 157 -18.65 4.13 3.95
C LEU A 157 -17.22 4.70 3.80
N LEU A 158 -16.78 5.53 4.74
CA LEU A 158 -15.40 6.04 4.75
C LEU A 158 -14.38 4.93 5.03
N ILE A 159 -14.69 4.02 5.96
CA ILE A 159 -13.85 2.85 6.24
C ILE A 159 -13.78 1.95 5.01
N GLU A 160 -14.89 1.68 4.34
CA GLU A 160 -14.91 0.91 3.09
C GLU A 160 -14.05 1.55 2.00
N LEU A 161 -14.22 2.86 1.78
CA LEU A 161 -13.37 3.62 0.85
C LEU A 161 -11.89 3.48 1.23
N HIS A 162 -11.58 3.52 2.52
CA HIS A 162 -10.22 3.37 3.02
C HIS A 162 -9.66 1.97 2.74
N ILE A 163 -10.44 0.91 2.98
CA ILE A 163 -10.09 -0.49 2.63
C ILE A 163 -9.86 -0.61 1.12
N LEU A 164 -10.69 0.01 0.28
CA LEU A 164 -10.52 0.00 -1.17
C LEU A 164 -9.17 0.60 -1.61
N THR A 165 -8.66 1.62 -0.90
CA THR A 165 -7.32 2.14 -1.20
C THR A 165 -6.23 1.09 -1.00
N TYR A 166 -6.36 0.22 0.01
CA TYR A 166 -5.42 -0.88 0.27
C TYR A 166 -5.62 -2.03 -0.71
N ALA A 167 -6.87 -2.42 -0.98
CA ALA A 167 -7.19 -3.47 -1.95
C ALA A 167 -6.63 -3.13 -3.35
N HIS A 168 -6.78 -1.88 -3.78
CA HIS A 168 -6.25 -1.41 -5.06
C HIS A 168 -4.71 -1.37 -5.10
N ASP A 169 -4.05 -1.04 -4.00
CA ASP A 169 -2.58 -1.05 -3.92
C ASP A 169 -2.03 -2.49 -3.92
N LEU A 170 -2.68 -3.40 -3.20
CA LEU A 170 -2.36 -4.82 -3.20
C LEU A 170 -2.59 -5.46 -4.58
N SER A 171 -3.70 -5.16 -5.25
CA SER A 171 -4.01 -5.71 -6.57
C SER A 171 -3.01 -5.26 -7.63
N LYS A 172 -2.55 -4.00 -7.57
CA LYS A 172 -1.46 -3.49 -8.42
C LYS A 172 -0.14 -4.23 -8.20
N LYS A 173 0.20 -4.54 -6.95
CA LYS A 173 1.43 -5.28 -6.62
C LYS A 173 1.36 -6.75 -7.04
N LEU A 174 0.20 -7.38 -6.90
CA LEU A 174 -0.03 -8.76 -7.34
C LEU A 174 0.01 -8.92 -8.87
N THR A 175 -0.51 -7.95 -9.62
CA THR A 175 -0.51 -7.97 -11.10
C THR A 175 0.82 -7.57 -11.72
N SER A 176 1.64 -6.79 -11.01
CA SER A 176 3.00 -6.41 -11.45
C SER A 176 4.07 -7.44 -11.12
N SER A 177 3.75 -8.49 -10.35
CA SER A 177 4.65 -9.64 -10.18
C SER A 177 4.79 -10.36 -11.52
N PRO A 178 6.02 -10.55 -12.06
CA PRO A 178 6.22 -11.20 -13.35
C PRO A 178 5.79 -12.67 -13.26
N ARG A 179 4.55 -12.94 -13.64
CA ARG A 179 4.13 -14.28 -14.03
C ARG A 179 4.87 -14.61 -15.34
N GLY A 180 5.92 -15.42 -15.26
CA GLY A 180 6.32 -16.28 -16.37
C GLY A 180 7.51 -15.87 -17.25
N SER A 181 8.39 -14.93 -16.88
CA SER A 181 9.54 -14.57 -17.74
C SER A 181 10.78 -15.47 -17.60
N HIS A 182 10.74 -16.51 -16.76
CA HIS A 182 11.89 -17.42 -16.59
C HIS A 182 11.83 -18.68 -17.47
N CYS A 183 10.69 -18.98 -18.11
CA CYS A 183 10.55 -20.14 -19.01
C CYS A 183 10.68 -19.76 -20.50
N SER A 184 10.41 -18.50 -20.86
CA SER A 184 10.56 -18.05 -22.26
C SER A 184 12.02 -17.90 -22.69
N SER A 185 12.94 -17.61 -21.76
CA SER A 185 14.37 -17.45 -22.09
C SER A 185 15.08 -18.79 -22.36
N ILE A 186 14.59 -19.89 -21.77
CA ILE A 186 15.13 -21.23 -22.01
C ILE A 186 14.67 -21.74 -23.37
N ILE A 187 13.40 -21.50 -23.74
CA ILE A 187 12.84 -21.92 -25.03
C ILE A 187 13.46 -21.11 -26.19
N ASP A 188 13.63 -19.80 -26.04
CA ASP A 188 14.32 -18.96 -27.05
C ASP A 188 15.80 -19.31 -27.21
N GLY A 189 16.48 -19.68 -26.10
CA GLY A 189 17.86 -20.15 -26.14
C GLY A 189 18.01 -21.47 -26.92
N HIS A 190 17.06 -22.39 -26.71
CA HIS A 190 17.07 -23.70 -27.38
C HIS A 190 16.69 -23.62 -28.87
N MET A 191 15.82 -22.68 -29.25
CA MET A 191 15.49 -22.46 -30.67
C MET A 191 16.65 -21.82 -31.46
N LYS A 192 17.45 -20.95 -30.83
CA LYS A 192 18.66 -20.38 -31.46
C LYS A 192 19.78 -21.39 -31.64
N GLN A 193 19.81 -22.44 -30.84
CA GLN A 193 20.83 -23.48 -30.92
C GLN A 193 20.53 -24.52 -32.02
N MET A 194 19.27 -24.62 -32.46
CA MET A 194 18.86 -25.46 -33.60
C MET A 194 18.98 -24.76 -34.97
N SER A 195 19.29 -23.46 -35.02
CA SER A 195 19.42 -22.71 -36.29
C SER A 195 20.86 -22.53 -36.76
N PHE A 196 21.83 -23.27 -36.19
CA PHE A 196 23.22 -23.23 -36.63
C PHE A 196 23.60 -24.54 -37.33
N GLU A 197 23.05 -24.74 -38.52
CA GLU A 197 23.58 -25.69 -39.49
C GLU A 197 23.81 -24.92 -40.80
N ALA A 198 25.01 -25.00 -41.34
CA ALA A 198 25.43 -24.42 -42.61
C ALA A 198 26.24 -25.48 -43.37
N PRO A 199 26.45 -25.38 -44.69
CA PRO A 199 25.64 -24.76 -45.75
C PRO A 199 25.35 -25.78 -46.89
N VAL A 200 24.40 -25.51 -47.79
CA VAL A 200 24.36 -26.16 -49.11
C VAL A 200 24.19 -25.09 -50.17
N ASP A 201 25.23 -24.94 -50.99
CA ASP A 201 25.25 -24.14 -52.20
C ASP A 201 24.26 -24.71 -53.22
N GLN A 202 23.26 -23.93 -53.62
CA GLN A 202 22.53 -24.15 -54.87
C GLN A 202 22.10 -22.80 -55.45
N ALA A 203 22.78 -22.43 -56.53
CA ALA A 203 22.36 -21.40 -57.46
C ALA A 203 20.99 -21.76 -58.06
N TYR A 204 20.08 -20.80 -58.24
CA TYR A 204 19.24 -20.59 -59.44
C TYR A 204 18.33 -19.34 -59.26
N THR A 205 18.49 -18.43 -60.22
CA THR A 205 17.57 -17.53 -60.96
C THR A 205 16.37 -16.79 -60.30
N GLU A 206 16.28 -15.52 -60.71
CA GLU A 206 15.30 -14.45 -60.45
C GLU A 206 13.80 -14.82 -60.49
N GLN A 207 13.00 -14.14 -59.65
CA GLN A 207 11.78 -13.47 -60.12
C GLN A 207 11.36 -12.30 -59.22
N SER A 208 11.15 -11.16 -59.88
CA SER A 208 10.73 -9.85 -59.37
C SER A 208 9.32 -9.83 -58.77
N THR A 209 9.11 -9.05 -57.70
CA THR A 209 7.93 -8.18 -57.57
C THR A 209 8.14 -7.02 -56.56
N VAL A 210 8.20 -5.80 -57.12
CA VAL A 210 7.42 -4.59 -56.75
C VAL A 210 7.58 -3.93 -55.35
N SER A 211 8.34 -2.83 -55.36
CA SER A 211 8.19 -1.49 -54.71
C SER A 211 7.77 -1.31 -53.24
N THR A 212 8.75 -0.79 -52.47
CA THR A 212 8.83 0.14 -51.30
C THR A 212 7.72 1.20 -51.07
N PRO A 213 7.69 2.00 -49.95
CA PRO A 213 8.69 2.16 -48.87
C PRO A 213 8.16 2.28 -47.40
N SER A 214 9.13 2.41 -46.48
CA SER A 214 9.05 3.16 -45.20
C SER A 214 8.69 2.39 -43.92
N ARG A 215 9.69 1.70 -43.36
CA ARG A 215 9.91 1.73 -41.91
C ARG A 215 11.41 1.77 -41.61
N ARG A 216 11.97 2.98 -41.63
CA ARG A 216 13.35 3.26 -41.23
C ARG A 216 13.50 2.98 -39.72
N ARG A 217 13.90 1.76 -39.36
CA ARG A 217 14.44 1.44 -38.03
C ARG A 217 15.88 1.92 -38.01
N LEU A 218 16.13 3.03 -37.31
CA LEU A 218 17.47 3.46 -36.91
C LEU A 218 18.04 2.41 -35.93
N TYR A 219 18.79 1.46 -36.45
CA TYR A 219 19.76 0.73 -35.64
C TYR A 219 20.95 1.67 -35.43
N ARG A 220 21.28 1.94 -34.16
CA ARG A 220 22.55 2.57 -33.78
C ARG A 220 23.66 1.59 -34.15
N VAL A 221 24.36 1.86 -35.25
CA VAL A 221 25.55 1.15 -35.68
C VAL A 221 26.73 1.73 -34.90
N ASP A 222 27.00 1.16 -33.73
CA ASP A 222 28.28 1.34 -33.03
C ASP A 222 28.72 -0.03 -32.47
N GLN A 223 28.88 -1.01 -33.35
CA GLN A 223 29.70 -2.19 -33.10
C GLN A 223 30.37 -2.59 -34.40
N VAL A 224 31.35 -1.78 -34.81
CA VAL A 224 32.35 -2.21 -35.78
C VAL A 224 33.48 -2.87 -34.99
N TYR A 225 33.75 -4.11 -35.37
CA TYR A 225 34.90 -4.90 -34.98
C TYR A 225 36.20 -4.11 -35.21
N ALA A 226 36.98 -3.91 -34.15
CA ALA A 226 38.41 -3.64 -34.24
C ALA A 226 39.17 -4.85 -33.69
N THR A 227 39.26 -5.90 -34.50
CA THR A 227 40.32 -6.90 -34.39
C THR A 227 41.52 -6.37 -35.17
N ASN A 228 42.56 -5.91 -34.47
CA ASN A 228 43.97 -6.24 -34.72
C ASN A 228 44.91 -5.41 -33.83
N GLY A 229 45.72 -6.14 -33.05
CA GLY A 229 47.08 -5.76 -32.63
C GLY A 229 47.28 -4.41 -31.94
N TYR A 230 47.21 -4.38 -30.61
CA TYR A 230 47.93 -3.38 -29.82
C TYR A 230 48.61 -4.05 -28.63
N MET A 231 49.95 -4.11 -28.67
CA MET A 231 50.78 -4.44 -27.51
C MET A 231 50.89 -3.21 -26.60
N PRO A 232 50.59 -3.29 -25.30
CA PRO A 232 50.90 -2.20 -24.37
C PRO A 232 52.40 -2.22 -24.01
N PRO A 233 53.08 -1.05 -23.99
CA PRO A 233 54.47 -0.99 -23.57
C PRO A 233 54.64 -1.14 -22.04
N ARG A 234 55.80 -1.71 -21.74
CA ARG A 234 56.46 -2.04 -20.47
C ARG A 234 56.31 -0.98 -19.36
N ALA A 235 56.05 -1.48 -18.15
CA ALA A 235 55.93 -0.72 -16.90
C ALA A 235 57.20 0.06 -16.50
N LEU A 236 57.00 1.23 -15.88
CA LEU A 236 57.98 1.99 -15.11
C LEU A 236 57.33 2.51 -13.80
N PRO A 237 58.13 2.84 -12.77
CA PRO A 237 57.88 2.41 -11.40
C PRO A 237 56.94 3.30 -10.59
N ARG A 238 56.31 2.63 -9.61
CA ARG A 238 55.38 3.14 -8.61
C ARG A 238 56.11 4.05 -7.62
N THR A 239 56.01 5.37 -7.78
CA THR A 239 56.39 6.32 -6.74
C THR A 239 55.30 6.37 -5.66
N MET A 240 55.67 5.96 -4.45
CA MET A 240 54.87 6.14 -3.24
C MET A 240 54.74 7.63 -2.93
N ILE A 241 53.50 8.11 -2.76
CA ILE A 241 53.20 9.37 -2.07
C ILE A 241 52.44 9.01 -0.80
N ALA A 242 53.02 9.40 0.34
CA ALA A 242 52.53 9.18 1.68
C ALA A 242 51.22 9.95 1.97
N PRO A 243 50.41 9.51 2.96
CA PRO A 243 49.19 10.22 3.34
C PRO A 243 49.52 11.41 4.23
N THR A 244 49.10 12.61 3.82
CA THR A 244 49.03 13.77 4.72
C THR A 244 47.60 13.93 5.24
N SER A 245 47.51 13.85 6.57
CA SER A 245 46.42 14.33 7.42
C SER A 245 45.96 15.72 7.00
N ASN A 246 44.65 15.92 6.81
CA ASN A 246 43.92 16.92 7.57
C ASN A 246 42.40 16.83 7.40
N ASN A 247 41.74 16.97 8.55
CA ASN A 247 40.37 17.40 8.76
C ASN A 247 39.86 18.35 7.69
N ASN A 248 38.63 18.13 7.21
CA ASN A 248 37.65 19.21 7.16
C ASN A 248 36.21 18.66 7.19
N GLN A 249 35.48 19.19 8.16
CA GLN A 249 34.05 19.10 8.34
C GLN A 249 33.32 19.62 7.10
N TYR A 250 32.23 18.97 6.73
CA TYR A 250 31.16 19.61 5.98
C TYR A 250 29.81 19.25 6.62
N GLN A 251 29.31 20.20 7.41
CA GLN A 251 27.88 20.40 7.62
C GLN A 251 27.28 20.93 6.31
N TYR A 252 26.14 20.39 5.88
CA TYR A 252 25.21 21.12 5.03
C TYR A 252 23.76 20.79 5.40
N PHE A 253 22.99 21.87 5.32
CA PHE A 253 21.58 22.13 5.61
C PHE A 253 20.58 21.11 5.07
#